data_AF-A0A1V9ZGS3-F1
#
_entry.id   AF-A0A1V9ZGS3-F1
#
_cell.length_a   1.000
_cell.length_b   1.000
_cell.length_c   1.000
_cell.angle_alpha   90.00
_cell.angle_beta   90.00
_cell.angle_gamma   90.00
#
_symmetry.space_group_name_H-M   'P 1'
#
loop_
_entity.id
_entity.type
_entity.pdbx_description
1 polymer ?
#
loop_
_entity_poly.entity_id
_entity_poly.type
_entity_poly.pdbx_seq_one_letter_code
_entity_poly.pdbx_strand_id
1 'polypeptide(L)'
;MSISSSMVGRGTQIRSACARSRWVPDRARACCVGCSKGFSLLRRRHHCRVCGEIVCGKCSQTVYLVNTASNVGRSCPSCADATMSARTLAMHNELIAEPPNLLDSRATCPRFLHALPDQSYAALHRGCWNKDCAVCLEAFQATESGLVQLPCHHVFHRACLFPWLASHDECPLCRHKLPRDMSSFRRFLSF
;
A
#
# COMPACT_ATOMS: atom_id res chain seq x y z
N MET A 1 -41.37 9.10 1.79
CA MET A 1 -40.83 7.73 1.90
C MET A 1 -39.40 7.77 1.42
N SER A 2 -38.47 7.62 2.35
CA SER A 2 -37.04 7.85 2.18
C SER A 2 -36.41 6.68 1.42
N ILE A 3 -35.73 6.96 0.31
CA ILE A 3 -34.97 5.95 -0.42
C ILE A 3 -33.66 5.73 0.33
N SER A 4 -33.57 4.60 1.03
CA SER A 4 -32.38 4.14 1.73
C SER A 4 -31.20 4.01 0.77
N SER A 5 -30.13 4.77 1.00
CA SER A 5 -28.85 4.62 0.32
C SER A 5 -28.20 3.30 0.74
N SER A 6 -28.52 2.24 -0.01
CA SER A 6 -27.92 0.93 0.10
C SER A 6 -26.41 1.01 -0.14
N MET A 7 -25.69 0.33 0.75
CA MET A 7 -24.24 0.29 0.90
C MET A 7 -23.51 -0.09 -0.39
N VAL A 8 -22.99 0.89 -1.13
CA VAL A 8 -21.84 0.67 -2.00
C VAL A 8 -20.70 0.23 -1.09
N GLY A 9 -20.26 -1.03 -1.24
CA GLY A 9 -19.13 -1.57 -0.50
C GLY A 9 -17.93 -0.64 -0.65
N ARG A 10 -17.54 0.03 0.44
CA ARG A 10 -16.39 0.94 0.47
C ARG A 10 -15.12 0.10 0.26
N GLY A 11 -14.69 -0.02 -1.00
CA GLY A 11 -13.42 -0.65 -1.36
C GLY A 11 -12.24 0.02 -0.64
N THR A 12 -11.08 -0.64 -0.65
CA THR A 12 -9.85 -0.15 0.00
C THR A 12 -9.47 1.24 -0.53
N GLN A 13 -9.37 2.21 0.38
CA GLN A 13 -9.13 3.61 0.05
C GLN A 13 -7.62 3.86 -0.07
N ILE A 14 -7.10 3.82 -1.31
CA ILE A 14 -5.70 4.10 -1.64
C ILE A 14 -5.47 5.60 -1.63
N ARG A 15 -4.46 6.09 -0.91
CA ARG A 15 -4.15 7.52 -0.75
C ARG A 15 -2.64 7.77 -0.79
N SER A 16 -2.29 9.04 -0.91
CA SER A 16 -0.93 9.53 -0.70
C SER A 16 -0.87 10.29 0.62
N ALA A 17 0.13 10.01 1.43
CA ALA A 17 0.39 10.76 2.65
C ALA A 17 0.90 12.16 2.29
N CYS A 18 0.40 13.17 3.00
CA CYS A 18 0.97 14.50 2.96
C CYS A 18 2.30 14.56 3.71
N ALA A 19 3.14 15.54 3.35
CA ALA A 19 4.34 15.86 4.10
C ALA A 19 4.00 16.23 5.55
N ARG A 20 4.88 15.88 6.49
CA ARG A 20 4.71 16.19 7.92
C ARG A 20 4.59 17.69 8.21
N SER A 21 5.15 18.54 7.35
CA SER A 21 5.00 20.00 7.42
C SER A 21 3.55 20.49 7.28
N ARG A 22 2.65 19.68 6.69
CA ARG A 22 1.22 19.99 6.57
C ARG A 22 0.40 19.51 7.77
N TRP A 23 1.01 18.82 8.74
CA TRP A 23 0.27 18.31 9.89
C TRP A 23 -0.13 19.45 10.82
N VAL A 24 -1.42 19.49 11.15
CA VAL A 24 -1.95 20.48 12.09
C VAL A 24 -1.39 20.18 13.48
N PRO A 25 -0.81 21.17 14.19
CA PRO A 25 -0.34 20.98 15.56
C PRO A 25 -1.48 20.57 16.51
N ASP A 26 -1.21 19.65 17.44
CA ASP A 26 -2.22 19.10 18.36
C ASP A 26 -3.05 20.16 19.09
N ARG A 27 -2.40 21.23 19.55
CA ARG A 27 -3.01 22.34 20.28
C ARG A 27 -3.96 23.19 19.42
N ALA A 28 -3.80 23.18 18.09
CA ALA A 28 -4.64 23.96 17.19
C ALA A 28 -6.04 23.34 16.99
N ARG A 29 -6.27 22.11 17.47
CA ARG A 29 -7.59 21.46 17.43
C ARG A 29 -8.02 21.00 18.83
N ALA A 30 -9.00 21.70 19.39
CA ALA A 30 -9.70 21.27 20.60
C ALA A 30 -10.70 20.12 20.33
N CYS A 31 -11.21 20.02 19.09
CA CYS A 31 -12.25 19.06 18.70
C CYS A 31 -11.84 18.24 17.47
N CYS A 32 -12.38 17.02 17.38
CA CYS A 32 -12.19 16.12 16.25
C CYS A 32 -12.83 16.67 14.97
N VAL A 33 -12.08 16.78 13.86
CA VAL A 33 -12.65 17.29 12.60
C VAL A 33 -13.71 16.38 11.97
N GLY A 34 -13.78 15.11 12.38
CA GLY A 34 -14.74 14.14 11.84
C GLY A 34 -16.07 14.04 12.60
N CYS A 35 -16.13 14.43 13.88
CA CYS A 35 -17.37 14.35 14.67
C CYS A 35 -17.59 15.52 15.64
N SER A 36 -16.72 16.52 15.61
CA SER A 36 -16.76 17.74 16.43
C SER A 36 -16.70 17.53 17.95
N LYS A 37 -16.57 16.29 18.44
CA LYS A 37 -16.41 16.00 19.87
C LYS A 37 -15.04 16.46 20.38
N GLY A 38 -15.03 17.11 21.54
CA GLY A 38 -13.84 17.61 22.21
C GLY A 38 -12.86 16.50 22.62
N PHE A 39 -11.57 16.77 22.46
CA PHE A 39 -10.51 15.86 22.91
C PHE A 39 -10.34 15.90 24.44
N SER A 40 -9.95 14.78 25.01
CA SER A 40 -9.70 14.62 26.45
C SER A 40 -8.65 13.52 26.67
N LEU A 41 -8.32 13.20 27.92
CA LEU A 41 -7.39 12.10 28.23
C LEU A 41 -7.87 10.74 27.67
N LEU A 42 -9.18 10.53 27.62
CA LEU A 42 -9.82 9.32 27.08
C LEU A 42 -10.10 9.42 25.57
N ARG A 43 -10.34 10.63 25.05
CA ARG A 43 -10.46 10.88 23.60
C ARG A 43 -9.19 11.51 23.08
N ARG A 44 -8.22 10.67 22.72
CA ARG A 44 -6.91 11.10 22.22
C ARG A 44 -6.97 11.61 20.77
N ARG A 45 -5.98 12.45 20.43
CA ARG A 45 -5.78 13.04 19.09
C ARG A 45 -5.03 12.07 18.18
N HIS A 46 -5.37 12.06 16.90
CA HIS A 46 -4.63 11.35 15.86
C HIS A 46 -4.66 12.13 14.55
N HIS A 47 -3.53 12.22 13.85
CA HIS A 47 -3.48 12.86 12.55
C HIS A 47 -4.02 12.00 11.40
N CYS A 48 -4.71 12.64 10.46
CA CYS A 48 -4.91 12.12 9.12
C CYS A 48 -3.58 12.22 8.37
N ARG A 49 -3.06 11.09 7.88
CA ARG A 49 -1.82 11.04 7.10
C ARG A 49 -2.00 11.66 5.71
N VAL A 50 -3.23 11.78 5.21
CA VAL A 50 -3.54 12.30 3.87
C VAL A 50 -3.61 13.83 3.84
N CYS A 51 -4.26 14.46 4.82
CA CYS A 51 -4.44 15.92 4.85
C CYS A 51 -3.80 16.63 6.06
N GLY A 52 -3.32 15.88 7.07
CA GLY A 52 -2.69 16.45 8.26
C GLY A 52 -3.66 16.88 9.38
N GLU A 53 -4.97 16.84 9.15
CA GLU A 53 -5.98 17.21 10.16
C GLU A 53 -6.10 16.23 11.34
N ILE A 54 -6.70 16.67 12.44
CA ILE A 54 -6.76 15.89 13.69
C ILE A 54 -8.14 15.26 13.91
N VAL A 55 -8.16 13.94 14.03
CA VAL A 55 -9.35 13.10 14.30
C VAL A 55 -9.21 12.29 15.59
N CYS A 56 -10.35 11.85 16.15
CA CYS A 56 -10.37 10.86 17.23
C CYS A 56 -10.32 9.43 16.68
N GLY A 57 -10.03 8.44 17.55
CA GLY A 57 -9.96 7.03 17.14
C GLY A 57 -11.17 6.53 16.37
N LYS A 58 -12.39 6.91 16.79
CA LYS A 58 -13.66 6.53 16.12
C LYS A 58 -13.86 7.16 14.74
N CYS A 59 -13.24 8.30 14.48
CA CYS A 59 -13.34 9.02 13.21
C CYS A 59 -12.12 8.77 12.32
N SER A 60 -11.33 7.77 12.66
CA SER A 60 -10.08 7.52 11.99
C SER A 60 -10.13 6.19 11.28
N GLN A 61 -9.91 6.24 9.97
CA GLN A 61 -10.07 5.08 9.09
C GLN A 61 -8.69 4.63 8.63
N THR A 62 -8.52 3.32 8.50
CA THR A 62 -7.29 2.77 7.95
C THR A 62 -7.32 2.90 6.43
N VAL A 63 -6.25 3.44 5.86
CA VAL A 63 -6.06 3.63 4.42
C VAL A 63 -4.71 3.08 3.99
N TYR A 64 -4.62 2.70 2.72
CA TYR A 64 -3.34 2.35 2.10
C TYR A 64 -2.62 3.62 1.66
N LEU A 65 -1.34 3.74 1.98
CA LEU A 65 -0.52 4.92 1.69
C LEU A 65 0.64 4.56 0.77
N VAL A 66 0.58 5.00 -0.49
CA VAL A 66 1.54 4.61 -1.54
C VAL A 66 2.96 5.16 -1.35
N ASN A 67 3.14 6.15 -0.49
CA ASN A 67 4.40 6.90 -0.32
C ASN A 67 4.90 6.86 1.13
N THR A 68 4.63 5.76 1.85
CA THR A 68 5.11 5.56 3.22
C THR A 68 5.65 4.16 3.38
N ALA A 69 6.72 3.98 4.16
CA ALA A 69 7.31 2.65 4.37
C ALA A 69 6.34 1.62 5.00
N SER A 70 5.39 2.06 5.83
CA SER A 70 4.40 1.18 6.43
C SER A 70 3.29 0.76 5.47
N ASN A 71 3.12 1.47 4.35
CA ASN A 71 2.03 1.33 3.38
C ASN A 71 0.59 1.39 3.96
N VAL A 72 0.45 1.53 5.27
CA VAL A 72 -0.80 1.61 6.01
C VAL A 72 -0.73 2.83 6.90
N GLY A 73 -1.81 3.61 6.92
CA GLY A 73 -1.94 4.73 7.83
C GLY A 73 -3.37 5.16 8.06
N ARG A 74 -3.51 6.24 8.82
CA ARG A 74 -4.80 6.73 9.30
C ARG A 74 -5.29 7.88 8.43
N SER A 75 -6.55 7.88 8.03
CA SER A 75 -7.21 9.01 7.36
C SER A 75 -8.40 9.52 8.18
N CYS A 76 -8.79 10.77 7.94
CA CYS A 76 -10.09 11.28 8.36
C CYS A 76 -11.20 10.76 7.44
N PRO A 77 -12.49 10.87 7.82
CA PRO A 77 -13.58 10.32 7.02
C PRO A 77 -13.66 10.95 5.63
N SER A 78 -13.49 12.27 5.54
CA SER A 78 -13.47 12.98 4.26
C SER A 78 -12.37 12.47 3.33
N CYS A 79 -11.14 12.30 3.82
CA CYS A 79 -10.07 11.73 3.00
C CYS A 79 -10.29 10.25 2.68
N ALA A 80 -10.93 9.49 3.56
CA ALA A 80 -11.25 8.10 3.30
C ALA A 80 -12.34 7.96 2.23
N ASP A 81 -13.36 8.81 2.24
CA ASP A 81 -14.49 8.72 1.31
C ASP A 81 -14.27 9.52 0.00
N ALA A 82 -13.25 10.38 -0.06
CA ALA A 82 -12.93 11.16 -1.26
C ALA A 82 -12.54 10.25 -2.44
N THR A 83 -13.35 10.22 -3.49
CA THR A 83 -12.94 9.66 -4.79
C THR A 83 -11.59 10.26 -5.19
N MET A 84 -10.64 9.42 -5.64
CA MET A 84 -9.32 9.90 -6.08
C MET A 84 -9.51 11.06 -7.05
N SER A 85 -9.01 12.25 -6.70
CA SER A 85 -9.15 13.41 -7.57
C SER A 85 -8.47 13.14 -8.90
N ALA A 86 -9.06 13.63 -10.00
CA ALA A 86 -8.48 13.50 -11.34
C ALA A 86 -7.02 13.99 -11.42
N ARG A 87 -6.62 14.94 -10.55
CA ARG A 87 -5.24 15.44 -10.44
C ARG A 87 -4.25 14.42 -9.85
N THR A 88 -4.69 13.59 -8.91
CA THR A 88 -3.85 12.49 -8.36
C THR A 88 -3.72 11.35 -9.35
N LEU A 89 -4.74 11.13 -10.19
CA LEU A 89 -4.70 10.21 -11.33
C LEU A 89 -3.72 10.71 -12.41
N ALA A 90 -3.75 12.01 -12.72
CA ALA A 90 -2.86 12.64 -13.68
C ALA A 90 -1.38 12.58 -13.28
N MET A 91 -1.03 12.88 -12.01
CA MET A 91 0.35 12.70 -11.52
C MET A 91 0.84 11.25 -11.57
N HIS A 92 -0.05 10.26 -11.51
CA HIS A 92 0.32 8.85 -11.67
C HIS A 92 0.46 8.41 -13.13
N ASN A 93 -0.08 9.18 -14.09
CA ASN A 93 0.03 8.87 -15.53
C ASN A 93 1.39 9.28 -16.12
N GLU A 94 2.07 10.28 -15.56
CA GLU A 94 3.40 10.69 -16.08
C GLU A 94 4.51 9.69 -15.75
N LEU A 95 4.31 8.78 -14.80
CA LEU A 95 5.22 7.65 -14.54
C LEU A 95 4.94 6.43 -15.45
N ILE A 96 3.90 6.49 -16.27
CA ILE A 96 3.48 5.44 -17.23
C ILE A 96 3.69 5.99 -18.64
N ALA A 97 4.93 6.35 -18.97
CA ALA A 97 5.33 6.70 -20.33
C ALA A 97 5.73 5.45 -21.15
N GLU A 98 5.16 4.28 -20.84
CA GLU A 98 5.37 3.05 -21.62
C GLU A 98 4.12 2.77 -22.45
N PRO A 99 4.26 2.47 -23.76
CA PRO A 99 3.15 2.39 -24.68
C PRO A 99 2.13 1.31 -24.26
N PRO A 100 0.83 1.60 -24.38
CA PRO A 100 -0.27 0.80 -23.82
C PRO A 100 -0.32 -0.67 -24.31
N ASN A 101 0.36 -1.00 -25.40
CA ASN A 101 0.29 -2.32 -26.03
C ASN A 101 1.20 -3.40 -25.41
N LEU A 102 2.02 -3.09 -24.39
CA LEU A 102 2.84 -4.10 -23.69
C LEU A 102 2.26 -4.53 -22.33
N LEU A 103 1.30 -3.77 -21.77
CA LEU A 103 0.70 -4.07 -20.47
C LEU A 103 -0.22 -5.30 -20.49
N ASP A 104 -0.78 -5.64 -21.65
CA ASP A 104 -1.70 -6.79 -21.84
C ASP A 104 -0.98 -8.15 -21.96
N SER A 105 0.37 -8.17 -21.94
CA SER A 105 1.18 -9.39 -22.13
C SER A 105 1.80 -9.94 -20.84
N ARG A 106 1.73 -9.21 -19.72
CA ARG A 106 2.38 -9.62 -18.46
C ARG A 106 1.43 -10.44 -17.60
N ALA A 107 1.92 -11.60 -17.15
CA ALA A 107 1.17 -12.49 -16.28
C ALA A 107 0.89 -11.87 -14.91
N THR A 108 1.81 -11.06 -14.36
CA THR A 108 1.61 -10.33 -13.09
C THR A 108 1.38 -8.83 -13.31
N CYS A 109 0.47 -8.24 -12.52
CA CYS A 109 0.14 -6.83 -12.62
C CYS A 109 1.40 -5.93 -12.46
N PRO A 110 1.73 -5.09 -13.45
CA PRO A 110 2.90 -4.21 -13.37
C PRO A 110 2.88 -3.28 -12.15
N ARG A 111 1.70 -2.81 -11.74
CA ARG A 111 1.57 -1.97 -10.54
C ARG A 111 1.90 -2.71 -9.25
N PHE A 112 1.58 -4.00 -9.16
CA PHE A 112 2.00 -4.85 -8.04
C PHE A 112 3.53 -4.97 -8.02
N LEU A 113 4.16 -5.22 -9.17
CA LEU A 113 5.62 -5.31 -9.29
C LEU A 113 6.34 -4.01 -8.89
N HIS A 114 5.82 -2.85 -9.32
CA HIS A 114 6.39 -1.56 -8.93
C HIS A 114 6.22 -1.23 -7.44
N ALA A 115 5.21 -1.81 -6.79
CA ALA A 115 4.97 -1.60 -5.36
C ALA A 115 5.81 -2.52 -4.47
N LEU A 116 6.48 -3.54 -5.03
CA LEU A 116 7.37 -4.42 -4.27
C LEU A 116 8.66 -3.68 -3.91
N PRO A 117 8.93 -3.44 -2.61
CA PRO A 117 10.11 -2.72 -2.19
C PRO A 117 11.37 -3.58 -2.35
N ASP A 118 12.43 -2.96 -2.84
CA ASP A 118 13.77 -3.51 -2.75
C ASP A 118 14.27 -3.37 -1.31
N GLN A 119 14.76 -4.46 -0.75
CA GLN A 119 15.19 -4.55 0.63
C GLN A 119 16.59 -5.19 0.70
N SER A 120 17.31 -4.87 1.78
CA SER A 120 18.55 -5.56 2.14
C SER A 120 18.25 -6.83 2.92
N TYR A 121 19.09 -7.87 2.80
CA TYR A 121 18.89 -9.11 3.56
C TYR A 121 18.85 -8.86 5.07
N ALA A 122 19.69 -7.97 5.58
CA ALA A 122 19.70 -7.55 7.00
C ALA A 122 18.34 -7.00 7.50
N ALA A 123 17.53 -6.39 6.62
CA ALA A 123 16.19 -5.89 6.96
C ALA A 123 15.13 -7.00 6.96
N LEU A 124 15.32 -8.03 6.12
CA LEU A 124 14.41 -9.15 5.94
C LEU A 124 14.68 -10.32 6.91
N HIS A 125 15.91 -10.41 7.44
CA HIS A 125 16.44 -11.57 8.17
C HIS A 125 15.64 -11.99 9.43
N ARG A 126 14.77 -11.12 9.95
CA ARG A 126 13.90 -11.41 11.12
C ARG A 126 12.52 -11.98 10.75
N GLY A 127 12.19 -12.15 9.46
CA GLY A 127 10.88 -12.61 9.00
C GLY A 127 10.83 -13.33 7.65
N CYS A 128 11.98 -13.72 7.08
CA CYS A 128 12.06 -14.44 5.81
C CYS A 128 12.05 -15.97 5.98
N TRP A 129 11.36 -16.68 5.08
CA TRP A 129 11.14 -18.13 5.18
C TRP A 129 12.23 -18.97 4.48
N ASN A 130 13.12 -18.34 3.71
CA ASN A 130 14.22 -18.98 2.97
C ASN A 130 15.54 -18.18 3.11
N LYS A 131 16.68 -18.86 2.96
CA LYS A 131 18.03 -18.26 3.07
C LYS A 131 18.76 -18.17 1.71
N ASP A 132 18.08 -18.56 0.65
CA ASP A 132 18.65 -18.85 -0.64
C ASP A 132 17.58 -18.62 -1.71
N CYS A 133 17.99 -18.06 -2.85
CA CYS A 133 17.11 -17.71 -3.95
C CYS A 133 16.75 -18.97 -4.73
N ALA A 134 15.50 -19.42 -4.71
CA ALA A 134 15.11 -20.64 -5.43
C ALA A 134 15.12 -20.53 -6.97
N VAL A 135 15.45 -19.36 -7.53
CA VAL A 135 15.58 -19.16 -8.97
C VAL A 135 17.02 -19.35 -9.44
N CYS A 136 18.00 -18.74 -8.78
CA CYS A 136 19.43 -18.92 -9.11
C CYS A 136 20.16 -19.95 -8.22
N LEU A 137 19.51 -20.42 -7.16
CA LEU A 137 20.03 -21.36 -6.14
C LEU A 137 21.20 -20.81 -5.31
N GLU A 138 21.39 -19.49 -5.30
CA GLU A 138 22.44 -18.82 -4.52
C GLU A 138 21.94 -18.40 -3.14
N ALA A 139 22.80 -18.53 -2.13
CA ALA A 139 22.54 -18.09 -0.77
C ALA A 139 22.58 -16.57 -0.65
N PHE A 140 21.70 -16.04 0.20
CA PHE A 140 21.61 -14.62 0.48
C PHE A 140 22.76 -14.12 1.37
N GLN A 141 23.43 -13.05 0.96
CA GLN A 141 24.50 -12.41 1.71
C GLN A 141 23.98 -11.27 2.59
N ALA A 142 24.53 -11.13 3.80
CA ALA A 142 24.10 -10.12 4.78
C ALA A 142 24.14 -8.66 4.26
N THR A 143 25.08 -8.37 3.34
CA THR A 143 25.29 -7.04 2.75
C THR A 143 24.57 -6.84 1.43
N GLU A 144 23.88 -7.87 0.91
CA GLU A 144 23.24 -7.75 -0.40
C GLU A 144 21.94 -6.95 -0.34
N SER A 145 21.69 -6.25 -1.44
CA SER A 145 20.54 -5.39 -1.69
C SER A 145 19.81 -5.83 -2.95
N GLY A 146 18.59 -5.34 -3.14
CA GLY A 146 17.77 -5.76 -4.29
C GLY A 146 17.10 -7.10 -4.04
N LEU A 147 16.83 -7.44 -2.78
CA LEU A 147 15.95 -8.53 -2.43
C LEU A 147 14.51 -8.06 -2.38
N VAL A 148 13.61 -8.92 -2.80
CA VAL A 148 12.18 -8.67 -2.85
C VAL A 148 11.47 -9.77 -2.08
N GLN A 149 10.63 -9.38 -1.13
CA GLN A 149 9.76 -10.29 -0.40
C GLN A 149 8.36 -10.27 -1.01
N LEU A 150 7.86 -11.44 -1.40
CA LEU A 150 6.47 -11.60 -1.86
C LEU A 150 5.48 -11.63 -0.67
N PRO A 151 4.17 -11.43 -0.90
CA PRO A 151 3.15 -11.53 0.16
C PRO A 151 3.10 -12.87 0.88
N CYS A 152 3.57 -13.95 0.23
CA CYS A 152 3.74 -15.27 0.86
C CYS A 152 5.02 -15.39 1.70
N HIS A 153 5.68 -14.28 2.00
CA HIS A 153 6.89 -14.14 2.81
C HIS A 153 8.19 -14.77 2.27
N HIS A 154 8.16 -15.37 1.09
CA HIS A 154 9.37 -15.82 0.38
C HIS A 154 10.14 -14.66 -0.23
N VAL A 155 11.47 -14.80 -0.23
CA VAL A 155 12.41 -13.78 -0.68
C VAL A 155 13.16 -14.25 -1.92
N PHE A 156 13.41 -13.33 -2.85
CA PHE A 156 14.16 -13.55 -4.10
C PHE A 156 14.98 -12.32 -4.46
N HIS A 157 16.02 -12.47 -5.27
CA HIS A 157 16.63 -11.33 -5.95
C HIS A 157 15.62 -10.70 -6.90
N ARG A 158 15.55 -9.37 -6.94
CA ARG A 158 14.71 -8.61 -7.89
C ARG A 158 15.00 -9.04 -9.33
N ALA A 159 16.28 -9.14 -9.66
CA ALA A 159 16.75 -9.54 -10.98
C ALA A 159 16.31 -10.97 -11.36
N CYS A 160 16.14 -11.87 -10.39
CA CYS A 160 15.67 -13.23 -10.63
C CYS A 160 14.14 -13.32 -10.68
N LEU A 161 13.47 -12.56 -9.83
CA LEU A 161 12.01 -12.62 -9.66
C LEU A 161 11.26 -11.92 -10.80
N PHE A 162 11.73 -10.78 -11.28
CA PHE A 162 10.98 -9.98 -12.24
C PHE A 162 10.87 -10.62 -13.63
N PRO A 163 11.92 -11.25 -14.19
CA PRO A 163 11.80 -12.04 -15.41
C PRO A 163 10.78 -13.18 -15.25
N TRP A 164 10.78 -13.87 -14.11
CA TRP A 164 9.80 -14.92 -13.83
C TRP A 164 8.36 -14.37 -13.85
N LEU A 165 8.11 -13.25 -13.17
CA LEU A 165 6.80 -12.62 -13.07
C LEU A 165 6.32 -11.92 -14.36
N ALA A 166 7.20 -11.77 -15.35
CA ALA A 166 6.80 -11.34 -16.68
C ALA A 166 5.91 -12.40 -17.36
N SER A 167 6.18 -13.69 -17.12
CA SER A 167 5.48 -14.81 -17.77
C SER A 167 4.64 -15.66 -16.82
N HIS A 168 4.79 -15.48 -15.50
CA HIS A 168 4.05 -16.22 -14.48
C HIS A 168 3.38 -15.28 -13.48
N ASP A 169 2.30 -15.76 -12.87
CA ASP A 169 1.55 -15.09 -11.80
C ASP A 169 1.66 -15.84 -10.48
N GLU A 170 2.77 -16.53 -10.23
CA GLU A 170 2.95 -17.41 -9.09
C GLU A 170 4.32 -17.23 -8.44
N CYS A 171 4.37 -17.38 -7.12
CA CYS A 171 5.64 -17.52 -6.40
C CYS A 171 6.42 -18.76 -6.90
N PRO A 172 7.70 -18.62 -7.30
CA PRO A 172 8.53 -19.75 -7.74
C PRO A 172 8.67 -20.88 -6.70
N LEU A 173 8.61 -20.55 -5.42
CA LEU A 173 8.79 -21.50 -4.31
C LEU A 173 7.51 -22.26 -3.96
N CYS A 174 6.43 -21.53 -3.70
CA CYS A 174 5.21 -22.10 -3.12
C CYS A 174 3.99 -22.05 -4.04
N ARG A 175 4.16 -21.57 -5.28
CA ARG A 175 3.08 -21.41 -6.29
C ARG A 175 1.91 -20.52 -5.84
N HIS A 176 2.13 -19.74 -4.79
CA HIS A 176 1.16 -18.77 -4.32
C HIS A 176 0.84 -17.77 -5.44
N LYS A 177 -0.44 -17.72 -5.83
CA LYS A 177 -0.91 -16.86 -6.91
C LYS A 177 -0.74 -15.39 -6.57
N LEU A 178 -0.32 -14.59 -7.53
CA LEU A 178 -0.08 -13.17 -7.42
C LEU A 178 -1.12 -12.40 -8.25
N PRO A 179 -1.39 -11.13 -7.93
CA PRO A 179 -2.39 -10.36 -8.64
C PRO A 179 -2.04 -10.19 -10.13
N ARG A 180 -2.93 -10.67 -11.00
CA ARG A 180 -2.87 -10.39 -12.45
C ARG A 180 -3.44 -9.02 -12.81
N ASP A 181 -4.32 -8.50 -11.96
CA ASP A 181 -5.01 -7.23 -12.17
C ASP A 181 -5.24 -6.49 -10.83
N MET A 182 -5.74 -5.25 -10.94
CA MET A 182 -6.11 -4.43 -9.78
C MET A 182 -7.31 -5.00 -8.99
N SER A 183 -8.03 -5.99 -9.53
CA SER A 183 -9.18 -6.62 -8.86
C SER A 183 -8.74 -7.69 -7.86
N SER A 184 -7.72 -8.47 -8.23
CA SER A 184 -7.09 -9.52 -7.42
C SER A 184 -6.23 -8.94 -6.30
N PHE A 185 -5.63 -7.75 -6.51
CA PHE A 185 -4.91 -7.00 -5.49
C PHE A 185 -5.79 -6.66 -4.27
N ARG A 186 -7.11 -6.53 -4.47
CA ARG A 186 -8.09 -6.26 -3.40
C ARG A 186 -8.28 -7.44 -2.44
N ARG A 187 -8.07 -8.67 -2.90
CA ARG A 187 -8.23 -9.92 -2.14
C ARG A 187 -6.98 -10.28 -1.31
N PHE A 188 -5.82 -9.77 -1.73
CA PHE A 188 -4.53 -10.04 -1.08
C PHE A 188 -4.30 -9.25 0.21
N LEU A 189 -5.10 -8.21 0.46
CA LEU A 189 -4.92 -7.29 1.59
C LEU A 189 -6.13 -7.26 2.54
N SER A 190 -7.04 -8.23 2.44
CA SER A 190 -8.05 -8.50 3.46
C SER A 190 -7.45 -9.42 4.54
N PHE A 191 -6.78 -8.82 5.52
CA PHE A 191 -6.56 -9.41 6.85
C PHE A 191 -7.47 -8.71 7.86
#